data_AF-A0A7W4JHA9-F1
#
_entry.id   AF-A0A7W4JHA9-F1
#
_cell.length_a   1.000
_cell.length_b   1.000
_cell.length_c   1.000
_cell.angle_alpha   90.00
_cell.angle_beta   90.00
_cell.angle_gamma   90.00
#
_symmetry.space_group_name_H-M   'P 1'
#
loop_
_entity.id
_entity.type
_entity.pdbx_description
1 polymer ?
#
loop_
_entity_poly.entity_id
_entity_poly.type
_entity_poly.pdbx_seq_one_letter_code
_entity_poly.pdbx_strand_id
1 'polypeptide(L)' 'MNNPAKKFSPEVRTRVVRLLLEQETERRSRWATMVSGAEKIGCSAHTLNEWMKKAGVEAGKRAGLPA' A
#
# COMPACT_ATOMS: atom_id res chain seq x y z
N MET A 1 3.73 20.47 -0.68
CA MET A 1 4.30 19.12 -0.46
C MET A 1 3.33 18.09 -1.04
N ASN A 2 3.65 17.51 -2.20
CA ASN A 2 2.74 16.63 -2.94
C ASN A 2 2.81 15.21 -2.36
N ASN A 3 1.87 14.84 -1.48
CA ASN A 3 1.81 13.51 -0.91
C ASN A 3 1.23 12.54 -1.95
N PRO A 4 2.00 11.59 -2.54
CA PRO A 4 1.47 10.65 -3.52
C PRO A 4 0.37 9.77 -2.91
N ALA A 5 0.36 9.61 -1.59
CA ALA A 5 -0.75 8.99 -0.87
C ALA A 5 -2.09 9.77 -1.00
N LYS A 6 -2.13 11.07 -1.29
CA LYS A 6 -3.40 11.77 -1.60
C LYS A 6 -3.87 11.52 -3.06
N LYS A 7 -3.02 10.97 -3.94
CA LYS A 7 -3.36 10.70 -5.36
C LYS A 7 -4.02 9.34 -5.60
N PHE A 8 -3.88 8.40 -4.67
CA PHE A 8 -4.45 7.05 -4.81
C PHE A 8 -5.60 6.84 -3.83
N SER A 9 -6.77 6.45 -4.36
CA SER A 9 -7.96 6.13 -3.58
C SER A 9 -7.63 5.07 -2.51
N PRO A 10 -8.19 5.18 -1.29
CA PRO A 10 -8.03 4.16 -0.24
C PRO A 10 -8.36 2.74 -0.74
N GLU A 11 -9.32 2.59 -1.65
CA GLU A 11 -9.67 1.30 -2.25
C GLU A 11 -8.51 0.68 -3.03
N VAL A 12 -7.78 1.49 -3.80
CA VAL A 12 -6.59 1.05 -4.54
C VAL A 12 -5.52 0.58 -3.57
N ARG A 13 -5.30 1.30 -2.47
CA ARG A 13 -4.28 0.96 -1.48
C ARG A 13 -4.62 -0.36 -0.78
N THR A 14 -5.87 -0.51 -0.34
CA THR A 14 -6.34 -1.75 0.30
C THR A 14 -6.25 -2.94 -0.64
N ARG A 15 -6.65 -2.77 -1.92
CA ARG A 15 -6.55 -3.84 -2.92
C ARG A 15 -5.11 -4.26 -3.17
N VAL A 16 -4.19 -3.30 -3.28
CA VAL A 16 -2.77 -3.57 -3.52
C VAL A 16 -2.11 -4.22 -2.30
N VAL A 17 -2.41 -3.75 -1.09
CA VAL A 17 -1.92 -4.35 0.17
C VAL A 17 -2.41 -5.79 0.33
N ARG A 18 -3.69 -6.08 0.04
CA ARG A 18 -4.21 -7.45 0.07
C ARG A 18 -3.50 -8.35 -0.93
N LEU A 19 -3.36 -7.88 -2.18
CA LEU A 19 -2.65 -8.62 -3.23
C LEU A 19 -1.19 -8.92 -2.84
N LEU A 20 -0.51 -7.97 -2.19
CA LEU A 20 0.87 -8.15 -1.71
C LEU A 20 0.98 -9.22 -0.63
N LEU A 21 0.03 -9.26 0.30
CA LEU A 21 -0.02 -10.26 1.37
C LEU A 21 -0.32 -11.67 0.83
N GLU A 22 -1.25 -11.77 -0.13
CA GLU A 22 -1.55 -13.02 -0.82
C GLU A 22 -0.31 -13.54 -1.56
N GLN A 23 0.36 -12.64 -2.30
CA GLN A 23 1.60 -12.96 -3.02
C GLN A 23 2.80 -13.20 -2.09
N GLU A 24 2.86 -12.65 -0.88
CA GLU A 24 3.90 -12.94 0.13
C GLU A 24 3.82 -14.38 0.63
N THR A 25 2.63 -14.96 0.60
CA THR A 25 2.41 -16.37 0.96
C THR A 25 2.94 -17.31 -0.13
N GLU A 26 2.87 -16.91 -1.40
CA GLU A 26 3.35 -17.69 -2.56
C GLU A 26 4.81 -17.39 -2.96
N ARG A 27 5.28 -16.14 -2.83
CA ARG A 27 6.63 -15.71 -3.18
C ARG A 27 7.48 -15.54 -1.92
N ARG A 28 8.61 -16.25 -1.85
CA ARG A 28 9.62 -16.20 -0.78
C ARG A 28 10.26 -14.81 -0.52
N SER A 29 9.79 -13.73 -1.15
CA SER A 29 10.39 -12.40 -1.02
C SER A 29 9.35 -11.30 -1.05
N ARG A 30 8.88 -10.90 0.14
CA ARG A 30 8.01 -9.74 0.37
C ARG A 30 8.47 -8.49 -0.38
N TRP A 31 9.77 -8.22 -0.37
CA TRP A 31 10.34 -7.04 -1.04
C TRP A 31 10.20 -7.10 -2.58
N ALA A 32 10.38 -8.27 -3.19
CA ALA A 32 10.23 -8.43 -4.63
C ALA A 32 8.77 -8.21 -5.07
N THR A 33 7.82 -8.70 -4.28
CA THR A 33 6.40 -8.46 -4.54
C THR A 33 6.05 -6.97 -4.38
N MET A 34 6.62 -6.30 -3.37
CA MET A 34 6.45 -4.85 -3.21
C MET A 34 6.98 -4.06 -4.40
N VAL A 35 8.20 -4.33 -4.87
CA VAL A 35 8.77 -3.63 -6.03
C VAL A 35 7.89 -3.84 -7.28
N SER A 36 7.50 -5.08 -7.57
CA SER A 36 6.63 -5.39 -8.72
C SER A 36 5.25 -4.74 -8.62
N GLY A 37 4.65 -4.70 -7.42
CA GLY A 37 3.37 -4.01 -7.19
C GLY A 37 3.48 -2.50 -7.34
N ALA A 38 4.61 -1.92 -6.91
CA ALA A 38 4.88 -0.51 -7.06
C ALA A 38 5.02 -0.11 -8.54
N GLU A 39 5.75 -0.91 -9.33
CA GLU A 39 5.86 -0.73 -10.79
C GLU A 39 4.51 -0.81 -11.49
N LYS A 40 3.65 -1.77 -11.12
CA LYS A 40 2.30 -1.92 -11.69
C LYS A 40 1.38 -0.72 -11.43
N ILE A 41 1.54 -0.05 -10.29
CA ILE A 41 0.71 1.10 -9.88
C ILE A 41 1.33 2.43 -10.34
N GLY A 42 2.61 2.43 -10.74
CA GLY A 42 3.38 3.64 -11.01
C GLY A 42 3.76 4.39 -9.73
N CYS A 43 3.98 3.65 -8.63
CA CYS A 43 4.41 4.17 -7.34
C CYS A 43 5.84 3.71 -7.03
N SER A 44 6.51 4.39 -6.10
CA SER A 44 7.77 3.91 -5.55
C SER A 44 7.51 2.81 -4.50
N ALA A 45 8.40 1.82 -4.41
CA ALA A 45 8.32 0.78 -3.37
C ALA A 45 8.30 1.37 -1.95
N HIS A 46 8.95 2.52 -1.74
CA HIS A 46 8.87 3.27 -0.49
C HIS A 46 7.44 3.74 -0.16
N THR A 47 6.68 4.22 -1.14
CA THR A 47 5.27 4.62 -0.97
C THR A 47 4.40 3.43 -0.61
N LEU A 48 4.66 2.28 -1.23
CA LEU A 48 3.96 1.04 -0.95
C LEU A 48 4.22 0.52 0.47
N ASN A 49 5.46 0.63 0.94
CA ASN A 49 5.84 0.27 2.31
C ASN A 49 5.12 1.17 3.35
N GLU A 50 4.98 2.46 3.04
CA GLU A 50 4.19 3.38 3.86
C GLU A 50 2.70 3.04 3.83
N TRP A 51 2.16 2.53 2.73
CA TRP A 51 0.78 2.02 2.67
C TRP A 51 0.60 0.75 3.50
N MET A 52 1.55 -0.19 3.46
CA MET A 52 1.51 -1.40 4.30
C MET A 52 1.50 -1.04 5.79
N LYS A 53 2.34 -0.08 6.20
CA LYS A 53 2.35 0.46 7.57
C LYS A 53 1.02 1.13 7.94
N LYS A 54 0.44 1.91 7.02
CA LYS A 54 -0.82 2.63 7.25
C LYS A 54 -2.07 1.76 7.14
N ALA A 55 -2.02 0.65 6.39
CA ALA A 55 -3.15 -0.25 6.22
C ALA A 55 -3.60 -0.85 7.56
N GLY A 56 -2.66 -1.13 8.47
CA GLY A 56 -2.98 -1.53 9.85
C GLY A 56 -3.66 -0.42 10.69
N VAL A 57 -3.53 0.84 10.29
CA VAL A 57 -4.15 2.00 10.97
C VAL A 57 -5.52 2.33 10.37
N GLU A 58 -5.64 2.29 9.04
CA GLU A 58 -6.88 2.59 8.31
C GLU A 58 -7.93 1.47 8.45
N ALA A 59 -7.51 0.22 8.62
CA ALA A 59 -8.42 -0.92 8.79
C ALA A 59 -9.17 -0.93 10.14
N GLY A 60 -8.96 0.05 11.02
CA GLY A 60 -9.82 0.17 12.21
C GLY A 60 -9.42 1.10 13.36
N LYS A 61 -8.57 2.14 13.21
CA LYS A 61 -8.26 2.97 14.41
C LYS A 61 -7.91 4.45 14.25
N ARG A 62 -8.36 5.14 13.21
CA ARG A 62 -8.50 6.60 13.34
C ARG A 62 -9.69 7.11 12.55
N ALA A 63 -10.70 7.54 13.31
CA ALA A 63 -11.83 8.31 12.82
C ALA A 63 -11.34 9.34 11.82
N GLY A 64 -11.97 9.34 10.64
CA GLY A 64 -11.64 10.25 9.57
C GLY A 64 -11.66 11.70 10.05
N LEU A 65 -10.63 12.44 9.68
CA LEU A 65 -10.72 13.89 9.58
C LEU A 65 -9.96 14.29 8.31
N PRO A 66 -10.66 14.69 7.24
CA PRO A 66 -10.03 15.39 6.14
C PRO A 66 -9.67 16.81 6.59
N ALA A 67 -8.42 17.20 6.39
CA ALA A 67 -8.00 18.58 6.21
C ALA A 67 -7.34 18.74 4.83
#